data_AF-B7FGC0-F1
#
_entry.id   AF-B7FGC0-F1
#
_cell.length_a   1.000
_cell.length_b   1.000
_cell.length_c   1.000
_cell.angle_alpha   90.00
_cell.angle_beta   90.00
_cell.angle_gamma   90.00
#
_symmetry.space_group_name_H-M   'P 1'
#
loop_
_entity.id
_entity.type
_entity.pdbx_description
1 polymer ?
#
loop_
_entity_poly.entity_id
_entity_poly.type
_entity_poly.pdbx_seq_one_letter_code
_entity_poly.pdbx_strand_id
1 'polypeptide(L)'
;MPMYQRPFMKGKLYIHFTVEFPDTLSLDQVKGLEAVFPAKPSSQLTDMEIDECEETTLHDVNMEEENRRKQQQQQQEAYDEDDDMPGGAQRVQCAQQ
;
A
#
# COMPACT_ATOMS: atom_id res chain seq x y z
N MET A 1 5.60 23.72 24.60
CA MET A 1 4.68 24.41 25.55
C MET A 1 4.80 23.79 26.93
N PRO A 2 4.62 24.55 28.03
CA PRO A 2 4.60 24.00 29.39
C PRO A 2 3.44 23.01 29.56
N MET A 3 3.66 21.94 30.32
CA MET A 3 2.56 21.09 30.73
C MET A 3 1.73 21.79 31.80
N TYR A 4 0.40 21.69 31.70
CA TYR A 4 -0.52 22.22 32.70
C TYR A 4 -0.15 21.68 34.10
N GLN A 5 -0.13 22.56 35.11
CA GLN A 5 0.32 22.29 36.49
C GLN A 5 1.80 21.90 36.68
N ARG A 6 2.61 21.87 35.62
CA ARG A 6 4.04 21.56 35.71
C ARG A 6 4.86 22.58 34.90
N PRO A 7 5.10 23.80 35.45
CA PRO A 7 5.72 24.91 34.72
C PRO A 7 7.10 24.62 34.15
N PHE A 8 7.85 23.71 34.78
CA PHE A 8 9.19 23.31 34.38
C PHE A 8 9.22 22.13 33.40
N MET A 9 8.10 21.41 33.20
CA MET A 9 8.00 20.32 32.24
C MET A 9 7.56 20.84 30.88
N LYS A 10 8.42 20.66 29.87
CA LYS A 10 8.12 21.02 28.48
C LYS A 10 7.50 19.82 27.76
N GLY A 11 6.46 20.07 26.96
CA GLY A 11 5.89 19.08 26.03
C GLY A 11 6.84 18.73 24.88
N LYS A 12 6.45 17.73 24.09
CA LYS A 12 7.19 17.29 22.90
C LYS A 12 6.76 18.09 21.67
N LEU A 13 7.71 18.38 20.80
CA LEU A 13 7.46 18.90 19.46
C LEU A 13 7.58 17.73 18.48
N TYR A 14 6.57 17.55 17.63
CA TYR A 14 6.59 16.59 16.54
C TYR A 14 6.70 17.36 15.24
N ILE A 15 7.66 16.97 14.40
CA ILE A 15 7.86 17.54 13.08
C ILE A 15 7.49 16.43 12.09
N HIS A 16 6.46 16.68 11.30
CA HIS A 16 6.07 15.83 10.20
C HIS A 16 6.67 16.40 8.92
N PHE A 17 7.56 15.65 8.29
CA PHE A 17 8.15 16.04 7.01
C PHE A 17 7.28 15.52 5.87
N THR A 18 6.90 16.43 4.98
CA THR A 18 6.40 16.07 3.66
C THR A 18 7.54 16.26 2.68
N VAL A 19 7.91 15.21 1.97
CA VAL A 19 8.98 15.25 0.97
C VAL A 19 8.35 15.47 -0.40
N GLU A 20 8.70 16.58 -1.04
CA GLU A 20 8.32 16.85 -2.42
C GLU A 20 9.43 16.32 -3.34
N PHE A 21 9.07 15.36 -4.19
CA PHE A 21 9.97 14.82 -5.20
C PHE A 21 9.90 15.67 -6.47
N PRO A 22 10.99 15.74 -7.25
CA PRO A 22 10.94 16.36 -8.56
C PRO A 22 10.09 15.53 -9.53
N ASP A 23 9.38 16.18 -10.44
CA ASP A 23 8.53 15.51 -11.44
C ASP A 23 9.33 14.69 -12.45
N THR A 24 10.56 15.13 -12.76
CA THR A 24 11.44 14.47 -13.72
C THR A 24 12.91 14.55 -13.31
N LEU A 25 13.71 13.61 -13.80
CA LEU A 25 15.16 13.56 -13.62
C LEU A 25 15.84 13.35 -14.97
N SER A 26 16.94 14.05 -15.21
CA SER A 26 17.80 13.80 -16.37
C SER A 26 18.65 12.54 -16.17
N LEU A 27 19.11 11.93 -17.27
CA LEU A 27 19.94 10.73 -17.22
C LEU A 27 21.24 10.91 -16.42
N ASP A 28 21.83 12.10 -16.47
CA ASP A 28 23.07 12.39 -15.72
C ASP A 28 22.80 12.49 -14.22
N GLN A 29 21.66 13.06 -13.82
CA GLN A 29 21.23 13.07 -12.41
C GLN A 29 20.95 11.65 -11.91
N VAL A 30 20.30 10.81 -12.71
CA VAL A 30 20.05 9.40 -12.37
C VAL A 30 21.36 8.66 -12.12
N LYS A 31 22.33 8.80 -13.02
CA LYS A 31 23.68 8.20 -12.83
C LYS A 31 24.38 8.71 -11.58
N GLY A 32 24.26 10.01 -11.30
CA GLY A 32 24.80 10.60 -10.08
C GLY A 32 24.17 10.02 -8.82
N LEU A 33 22.86 9.80 -8.83
CA LEU A 33 22.13 9.18 -7.71
C LEU A 33 22.55 7.72 -7.50
N GLU A 34 22.76 6.94 -8.56
CA GLU A 34 23.23 5.54 -8.46
C GLU A 34 24.59 5.42 -7.76
N ALA A 35 25.47 6.41 -7.87
CA ALA A 35 26.76 6.43 -7.19
C ALA A 35 26.67 6.79 -5.70
N VAL A 36 25.60 7.49 -5.29
CA VAL A 36 25.42 7.99 -3.91
C VAL A 36 24.54 7.04 -3.10
N PHE A 37 23.56 6.39 -3.73
CA PHE A 37 22.69 5.43 -3.07
C PHE A 37 23.42 4.11 -2.78
N PRO A 38 22.98 3.34 -1.76
CA PRO A 38 23.44 1.98 -1.56
C PRO A 38 23.26 1.14 -2.82
N ALA A 39 24.13 0.13 -3.01
CA ALA A 39 24.03 -0.79 -4.14
C ALA A 39 22.62 -1.38 -4.22
N LYS A 40 22.05 -1.40 -5.43
CA LYS A 40 20.73 -1.97 -5.68
C LYS A 40 20.72 -3.41 -5.15
N PRO A 41 19.72 -3.81 -4.35
CA PRO A 41 19.60 -5.19 -3.95
C PRO A 41 19.50 -6.05 -5.21
N SER A 42 20.26 -7.13 -5.28
CA SER A 42 20.14 -8.06 -6.39
C SER A 42 18.74 -8.65 -6.36
N SER A 43 17.91 -8.34 -7.36
CA SER A 43 16.70 -9.10 -7.61
C SER A 43 17.13 -10.49 -8.08
N GLN A 44 17.27 -11.42 -7.13
CA GLN A 44 17.47 -12.82 -7.45
C GLN A 44 16.12 -13.42 -7.80
N LEU A 45 15.61 -13.08 -8.99
CA LEU A 45 14.50 -13.83 -9.58
C LEU A 45 15.08 -15.13 -10.12
N THR A 46 14.43 -16.24 -9.78
CA THR A 46 14.71 -17.56 -10.35
C THR A 46 14.20 -17.63 -11.79
N ASP A 47 14.75 -18.54 -12.60
CA ASP A 47 14.33 -18.71 -14.01
C ASP A 47 12.82 -18.99 -14.13
N MET A 48 12.25 -19.73 -13.16
CA MET A 48 10.80 -20.00 -13.10
C MET A 48 9.97 -18.73 -12.81
N GLU A 49 10.45 -17.84 -11.94
CA GLU A 49 9.79 -16.54 -11.67
C GLU A 49 9.91 -15.58 -12.85
N ILE A 50 10.95 -15.72 -13.68
CA ILE A 50 11.12 -14.93 -14.90
C ILE A 50 10.16 -15.41 -15.99
N ASP A 51 10.00 -16.72 -16.17
CA ASP A 51 9.06 -17.31 -17.13
C ASP A 51 7.59 -16.96 -16.82
N GLU A 52 7.25 -16.79 -15.54
CA GLU A 52 5.93 -16.36 -15.07
C GLU A 52 5.77 -14.83 -15.00
N CYS A 53 6.80 -14.05 -15.35
CA CYS A 53 6.77 -12.60 -15.24
C CYS A 53 6.02 -11.96 -16.41
N GLU A 54 4.96 -11.19 -16.12
CA GLU A 54 4.25 -10.40 -17.12
C GLU A 54 4.87 -9.00 -17.26
N GLU A 55 5.22 -8.61 -18.49
CA GLU A 55 5.62 -7.23 -18.79
C GLU A 55 4.40 -6.31 -18.68
N THR A 56 4.49 -5.31 -17.79
CA THR A 56 3.41 -4.35 -17.56
C THR A 56 3.92 -2.91 -17.58
N THR A 57 3.06 -1.99 -17.99
CA THR A 57 3.34 -0.56 -18.01
C THR A 57 2.73 0.13 -16.81
N LEU A 58 3.47 1.05 -16.20
CA LEU A 58 2.95 1.89 -15.13
C LEU A 58 1.94 2.90 -15.71
N HIS A 59 0.84 3.10 -14.99
CA HIS A 59 -0.18 4.10 -15.31
C HIS A 59 -0.37 5.04 -14.12
N ASP A 60 -0.64 6.31 -14.41
CA ASP A 60 -0.93 7.30 -13.38
C ASP A 60 -2.23 6.96 -12.65
N VAL A 61 -2.20 7.04 -11.32
CA VAL A 61 -3.35 6.75 -10.47
C VAL A 61 -3.86 8.03 -9.84
N ASN A 62 -5.16 8.29 -9.97
CA ASN A 62 -5.83 9.32 -9.19
C ASN A 62 -6.18 8.79 -7.80
N MET A 63 -5.37 9.15 -6.79
CA MET A 63 -5.54 8.68 -5.41
C MET A 63 -6.85 9.13 -4.77
N GLU A 64 -7.41 10.28 -5.15
CA GLU A 64 -8.70 10.75 -4.60
C GLU A 64 -9.85 9.86 -5.06
N GLU A 65 -9.87 9.53 -6.35
CA GLU A 65 -10.88 8.62 -6.92
C GLU A 65 -10.73 7.21 -6.37
N GLU A 66 -9.49 6.72 -6.24
CA GLU A 66 -9.19 5.39 -5.72
C GLU A 66 -9.62 5.26 -4.25
N ASN A 67 -9.31 6.25 -3.41
CA ASN A 67 -9.77 6.30 -2.02
C ASN A 67 -11.30 6.34 -1.91
N ARG A 68 -11.97 7.10 -2.79
CA ARG A 68 -13.45 7.16 -2.82
C ARG A 68 -14.07 5.83 -3.22
N ARG A 69 -13.51 5.14 -4.22
CA ARG A 69 -13.93 3.78 -4.62
C ARG A 69 -13.76 2.80 -3.46
N LYS A 70 -12.61 2.81 -2.78
CA LYS A 70 -12.36 1.97 -1.60
C LYS A 70 -13.36 2.21 -0.47
N GLN A 71 -13.71 3.47 -0.20
CA GLN A 71 -14.70 3.81 0.84
C GLN A 71 -16.12 3.32 0.50
N GLN A 72 -16.50 3.35 -0.79
CA GLN A 72 -17.78 2.81 -1.24
C GLN A 72 -17.81 1.28 -1.16
N GLN A 73 -16.72 0.61 -1.49
CA GLN A 73 -16.60 -0.85 -1.34
C GLN A 73 -16.66 -1.28 0.13
N GLN A 74 -15.96 -0.59 1.03
CA GLN A 74 -16.05 -0.86 2.48
C GLN A 74 -17.45 -0.64 3.05
N GLN A 75 -18.23 0.30 2.49
CA GLN A 75 -19.63 0.47 2.85
C GLN A 75 -20.50 -0.65 2.29
N GLN A 76 -20.29 -1.09 1.05
CA GLN A 76 -21.05 -2.20 0.45
C GLN A 76 -20.79 -3.55 1.12
N GLU A 77 -19.57 -3.84 1.56
CA GLU A 77 -19.26 -5.06 2.33
C GLU A 77 -19.98 -5.12 3.69
N ALA A 78 -20.45 -3.98 4.22
CA ALA A 78 -21.29 -3.94 5.42
C ALA A 78 -22.78 -4.17 5.15
N TYR A 79 -23.21 -4.19 3.88
CA TYR A 79 -24.60 -4.44 3.46
C TYR A 79 -24.77 -5.75 2.68
N ASP A 80 -23.68 -6.40 2.23
CA ASP A 80 -23.70 -7.72 1.57
C ASP A 80 -23.82 -8.91 2.56
N GLU A 81 -23.82 -8.67 3.89
CA GLU A 81 -24.13 -9.72 4.89
C GLU A 81 -25.63 -9.97 5.09
N ASP A 82 -26.52 -9.13 4.54
CA ASP A 82 -27.96 -9.14 4.85
C ASP A 82 -28.89 -9.56 3.69
N ASP A 83 -28.36 -10.03 2.54
CA ASP A 83 -29.20 -10.32 1.35
C ASP A 83 -29.02 -11.70 0.72
N ASP A 84 -28.85 -12.77 1.52
CA ASP A 84 -29.24 -14.14 1.12
C ASP A 84 -29.14 -15.17 2.27
N MET A 85 -30.20 -15.36 3.06
CA MET A 85 -30.40 -16.63 3.79
C MET A 85 -31.87 -16.86 4.18
N PRO A 86 -32.65 -17.51 3.32
CA PRO A 86 -33.60 -18.50 3.80
C PRO A 86 -33.42 -19.85 3.11
N GLY A 87 -32.59 -20.70 3.72
CA GLY A 87 -32.72 -22.16 3.60
C GLY A 87 -31.67 -22.87 2.76
N GLY A 88 -30.89 -23.72 3.43
CA GLY A 88 -30.16 -24.80 2.75
C GLY A 88 -28.72 -25.04 3.17
N ALA A 89 -28.40 -25.03 4.48
CA ALA A 89 -27.13 -25.60 4.95
C ALA A 89 -27.16 -27.14 4.86
N GLN A 90 -27.15 -27.68 3.64
CA GLN A 90 -27.04 -29.10 3.40
C GLN A 90 -25.56 -29.48 3.40
N ARG A 91 -25.08 -29.85 4.58
CA ARG A 91 -23.73 -30.34 4.84
C ARG A 91 -23.48 -31.62 4.03
N VAL A 92 -22.76 -31.51 2.93
CA VAL A 92 -22.29 -32.68 2.18
C VAL A 92 -20.88 -33.02 2.69
N GLN A 93 -20.77 -34.04 3.54
CA GLN A 93 -19.49 -34.63 3.93
C GLN A 93 -19.15 -35.72 2.90
N CYS A 94 -18.12 -35.50 2.09
CA CYS A 94 -17.51 -36.55 1.28
C CYS A 94 -16.62 -37.41 2.19
N ALA A 95 -17.03 -38.65 2.44
CA ALA A 95 -16.15 -39.71 2.92
C ALA A 95 -15.42 -40.30 1.71
N GLN A 96 -14.10 -40.19 1.65
CA GLN A 96 -13.27 -41.02 0.77
C GLN A 96 -12.78 -42.25 1.55
N GLN A 97 -12.89 -43.41 0.89
CA GLN A 97 -12.38 -44.71 1.32
C GLN A 97 -10.86 -44.77 1.20
#